data_AF-A0AA36N545-F1
#
_entry.id   AF-A0AA36N545-F1
#
_cell.length_a   1.000
_cell.length_b   1.000
_cell.length_c   1.000
_cell.angle_alpha   90.00
_cell.angle_beta   90.00
_cell.angle_gamma   90.00
#
_symmetry.space_group_name_H-M   'P 1'
#
loop_
_entity.id
_entity.type
_entity.pdbx_description
1 polymer ?
#
loop_
_entity_poly.entity_id
_entity_poly.type
_entity_poly.pdbx_seq_one_letter_code
_entity_poly.pdbx_strand_id
1 'polypeptide(L)'
;MSGFDYSKWDRLEISDDESTFHPNLDTGLNIRVNRITRDRKEEEINTEKEKLVSQGYADKAEKLESKRPLHIGNVCHVAEERTIIQSSDGSRKDKLKKGEESFSVDDYSSFKEDNKDILNKFANADWELSEALCKECPRAP
;
A
#
# COMPACT_ATOMS: atom_id res chain seq x y z
N MET A 1 20.69 -13.48 27.42
CA MET A 1 19.37 -12.90 27.08
C MET A 1 18.83 -13.71 25.92
N SER A 2 17.73 -14.46 26.10
CA SER A 2 17.04 -15.03 24.95
C SER A 2 16.38 -13.86 24.21
N GLY A 3 16.94 -13.49 23.05
CA GLY A 3 16.34 -12.47 22.19
C GLY A 3 14.95 -12.88 21.72
N PHE A 4 14.19 -11.91 21.22
CA PHE A 4 12.92 -12.19 20.54
C PHE A 4 13.16 -13.11 19.34
N ASP A 5 12.39 -14.18 19.23
CA ASP A 5 12.46 -15.14 18.13
C ASP A 5 11.44 -14.80 17.03
N TYR A 6 11.94 -14.60 15.82
CA TYR A 6 11.14 -14.32 14.62
C TYR A 6 11.01 -15.54 13.70
N SER A 7 11.47 -16.72 14.12
CA SER A 7 11.48 -17.97 13.32
C SER A 7 10.12 -18.39 12.77
N LYS A 8 9.03 -17.88 13.37
CA LYS A 8 7.68 -18.01 12.82
C LYS A 8 7.59 -17.56 11.36
N TRP A 9 8.36 -16.55 10.96
CA TRP A 9 8.29 -15.93 9.64
C TRP A 9 9.28 -16.53 8.62
N ASP A 10 10.08 -17.52 9.00
CA ASP A 10 11.13 -18.10 8.14
C ASP A 10 10.59 -18.90 6.95
N ARG A 11 9.28 -19.19 6.92
CA ARG A 11 8.64 -20.08 5.93
C ARG A 11 7.62 -19.36 5.07
N LEU A 12 7.82 -18.07 4.81
CA LEU A 12 7.00 -17.29 3.90
C LEU A 12 7.23 -17.76 2.45
N GLU A 13 6.14 -18.08 1.75
CA GLU A 13 6.10 -18.43 0.33
C GLU A 13 5.40 -17.29 -0.42
N ILE A 14 6.18 -16.50 -1.16
CA ILE A 14 5.70 -15.35 -1.95
C ILE A 14 5.67 -15.78 -3.42
N SER A 15 4.48 -15.84 -4.01
CA SER A 15 4.32 -16.36 -5.37
C SER A 15 4.93 -15.47 -6.46
N ASP A 16 5.07 -14.18 -6.17
CA ASP A 16 5.57 -13.10 -7.02
C ASP A 16 6.92 -12.54 -6.57
N ASP A 17 7.73 -13.37 -5.92
CA ASP A 17 9.10 -13.00 -5.56
C ASP A 17 10.00 -12.87 -6.80
N GLU A 18 10.18 -11.63 -7.24
CA GLU A 18 10.98 -11.29 -8.42
C GLU A 18 12.46 -11.71 -8.29
N SER A 19 12.97 -11.91 -7.07
CA SER A 19 14.35 -12.34 -6.85
C SER A 19 14.61 -13.79 -7.25
N THR A 20 13.55 -14.59 -7.37
CA THR A 20 13.62 -16.02 -7.75
C THR A 20 13.49 -16.26 -9.26
N PHE A 21 13.28 -15.19 -10.04
CA PHE A 21 13.04 -15.32 -11.48
C PHE A 21 14.34 -15.53 -12.25
N HIS A 22 14.30 -16.51 -13.17
CA HIS A 22 15.42 -16.75 -14.07
C HIS A 22 15.33 -15.78 -15.26
N PRO A 23 16.44 -15.18 -15.73
CA PRO A 23 16.44 -14.22 -16.84
C PRO A 23 15.81 -14.72 -18.16
N ASN A 24 15.69 -16.03 -18.33
CA ASN A 24 15.15 -16.68 -19.54
C ASN A 24 13.70 -17.17 -19.39
N LEU A 25 13.08 -17.01 -18.24
CA LEU A 25 11.69 -17.40 -18.00
C LEU A 25 10.83 -16.14 -17.89
N ASP A 26 9.65 -16.18 -18.51
CA ASP A 26 8.69 -15.10 -18.40
C ASP A 26 8.21 -14.96 -16.95
N THR A 27 8.27 -13.72 -16.43
CA THR A 27 7.92 -13.42 -15.04
C THR A 27 6.44 -13.68 -14.76
N GLY A 28 5.55 -13.34 -15.70
CA GLY A 28 4.11 -13.58 -15.58
C GLY A 28 3.77 -15.08 -15.55
N LEU A 29 4.46 -15.90 -16.35
CA LEU A 29 4.34 -17.35 -16.30
C LEU A 29 4.86 -17.92 -14.97
N ASN A 30 6.02 -17.47 -14.48
CA ASN A 30 6.56 -17.92 -13.18
C ASN A 30 5.58 -17.66 -12.03
N ILE A 31 5.01 -16.46 -11.96
CA ILE A 31 4.03 -16.10 -10.93
C ILE A 31 2.83 -17.06 -10.98
N ARG A 32 2.30 -17.31 -12.18
CA ARG A 32 1.14 -18.19 -12.37
C ARG A 32 1.45 -19.63 -11.97
N VAL A 33 2.59 -20.15 -12.39
CA VAL A 33 3.03 -21.52 -12.07
C VAL A 33 3.24 -21.67 -10.55
N ASN A 34 3.86 -20.69 -9.90
CA ASN A 34 4.07 -20.70 -8.46
C ASN A 34 2.72 -20.70 -7.71
N ARG A 35 1.74 -19.90 -8.14
CA ARG A 35 0.39 -19.90 -7.56
C ARG A 35 -0.30 -21.26 -7.69
N ILE A 36 -0.29 -21.85 -8.89
CA ILE A 36 -0.89 -23.18 -9.13
C ILE A 36 -0.19 -24.26 -8.29
N THR A 37 1.13 -24.20 -8.20
CA THR A 37 1.92 -25.16 -7.42
C THR A 37 1.60 -25.06 -5.93
N ARG A 38 1.44 -23.83 -5.41
CA ARG A 38 0.99 -23.59 -4.03
C ARG A 38 -0.40 -24.15 -3.81
N ASP A 39 -1.37 -23.83 -4.66
CA ASP A 39 -2.76 -24.30 -4.51
C ASP A 39 -2.82 -25.84 -4.47
N ARG A 40 -2.07 -26.51 -5.36
CA ARG A 40 -1.96 -27.97 -5.35
C ARG A 40 -1.36 -28.52 -4.05
N LYS A 41 -0.27 -27.92 -3.55
CA LYS A 41 0.32 -28.32 -2.26
C LYS A 41 -0.66 -28.13 -1.11
N GLU A 42 -1.44 -27.06 -1.12
CA GLU A 42 -2.46 -26.80 -0.08
C GLU A 42 -3.57 -27.85 -0.10
N GLU A 43 -4.05 -28.25 -1.28
CA GLU A 43 -5.02 -29.34 -1.43
C GLU A 43 -4.45 -30.67 -0.90
N GLU A 44 -3.20 -31.00 -1.24
CA GLU A 44 -2.51 -32.20 -0.75
C GLU A 44 -2.40 -32.18 0.79
N ILE A 45 -1.99 -31.05 1.39
CA ILE A 45 -1.91 -30.86 2.85
C ILE A 45 -3.28 -30.98 3.51
N ASN A 46 -4.31 -30.37 2.94
CA ASN A 46 -5.67 -30.41 3.49
C ASN A 46 -6.24 -31.84 3.45
N THR A 47 -6.09 -32.56 2.34
CA THR A 47 -6.56 -33.94 2.22
C THR A 47 -5.79 -34.90 3.13
N GLU A 48 -4.49 -34.70 3.33
CA GLU A 48 -3.70 -35.49 4.28
C GLU A 48 -4.10 -35.20 5.72
N LYS A 49 -4.35 -33.94 6.06
CA LYS A 49 -4.85 -33.53 7.38
C LYS A 49 -6.21 -34.19 7.69
N GLU A 50 -7.15 -34.16 6.74
CA GLU A 50 -8.46 -34.81 6.89
C GLU A 50 -8.34 -36.33 7.10
N LYS A 51 -7.44 -36.98 6.36
CA LYS A 51 -7.13 -38.42 6.55
C LYS A 51 -6.54 -38.71 7.94
N LEU A 52 -5.60 -37.89 8.42
CA LEU A 52 -5.00 -38.07 9.74
C LEU A 52 -6.00 -37.84 10.87
N VAL A 53 -6.88 -36.85 10.74
CA VAL A 53 -7.93 -36.55 11.72
C VAL A 53 -8.96 -37.67 11.76
N SER A 54 -9.42 -38.17 10.61
CA SER A 54 -10.35 -39.30 10.54
C SER A 54 -9.77 -40.61 11.09
N GLN A 55 -8.45 -40.79 10.99
CA GLN A 55 -7.72 -41.91 11.59
C GLN A 55 -7.39 -41.72 13.08
N GLY A 56 -7.75 -40.58 13.69
CA GLY A 56 -7.53 -40.29 15.10
C GLY A 56 -6.11 -39.82 15.46
N TYR A 57 -5.25 -39.51 14.47
CA TYR A 57 -3.89 -39.01 14.69
C TYR A 57 -3.83 -37.47 14.73
N ALA A 58 -4.49 -36.86 15.73
CA ALA A 58 -4.55 -35.40 15.87
C ALA A 58 -3.16 -34.74 15.98
N ASP A 59 -2.24 -35.32 16.75
CA ASP A 59 -0.88 -34.76 16.94
C ASP A 59 -0.06 -34.72 15.64
N LYS A 60 -0.29 -35.67 14.72
CA LYS A 60 0.39 -35.69 13.43
C LYS A 60 -0.20 -34.63 12.50
N ALA A 61 -1.51 -34.43 12.55
CA ALA A 61 -2.19 -33.38 11.81
C ALA A 61 -1.74 -31.97 12.26
N GLU A 62 -1.56 -31.74 13.56
CA GLU A 62 -1.05 -30.46 14.08
C GLU A 62 0.40 -30.20 13.66
N LYS A 63 1.26 -31.24 13.72
CA LYS A 63 2.64 -31.12 13.24
C LYS A 63 2.71 -30.82 11.74
N LEU A 64 1.81 -31.40 10.96
CA LEU A 64 1.70 -31.14 9.52
C LEU A 64 1.28 -29.69 9.26
N GLU A 65 0.30 -29.17 9.99
CA GLU A 65 -0.12 -27.76 9.91
C GLU A 65 0.99 -26.81 10.35
N SER A 66 1.73 -27.13 11.42
CA SER A 66 2.83 -26.30 11.92
C SER A 66 3.97 -26.14 10.91
N LYS A 67 4.08 -27.05 9.93
CA LYS A 67 5.08 -27.05 8.85
C LYS A 67 4.58 -26.41 7.57
N ARG A 68 3.29 -26.05 7.50
CA ARG A 68 2.68 -25.42 6.32
C ARG A 68 3.41 -24.11 5.98
N PRO A 69 3.77 -23.89 4.70
CA PRO A 69 4.28 -22.59 4.25
C PRO A 69 3.28 -21.47 4.53
N LEU A 70 3.80 -20.29 4.86
CA LEU A 70 3.00 -19.09 5.13
C LEU A 70 2.78 -18.32 3.83
N HIS A 71 1.53 -18.03 3.49
CA HIS A 71 1.12 -17.30 2.29
C HIS A 71 -0.04 -16.35 2.65
N ILE A 72 -0.43 -15.47 1.71
CA ILE A 72 -1.45 -14.44 1.96
C ILE A 72 -2.79 -14.99 2.49
N GLY A 73 -3.13 -16.25 2.16
CA GLY A 73 -4.37 -16.89 2.58
C GLY A 73 -4.35 -17.45 4.01
N ASN A 74 -3.18 -17.63 4.64
CA ASN A 74 -3.08 -18.18 6.00
C ASN A 74 -2.37 -17.24 7.00
N VAL A 75 -1.72 -16.18 6.53
CA VAL A 75 -1.02 -15.22 7.39
C VAL A 75 -1.99 -14.23 8.05
N CYS A 76 -2.92 -13.68 7.28
CA CYS A 76 -3.84 -12.63 7.71
C CYS A 76 -5.23 -12.82 7.10
N HIS A 77 -6.21 -12.13 7.66
CA HIS A 77 -7.54 -11.95 7.07
C HIS A 77 -7.85 -10.45 6.97
N VAL A 78 -8.77 -10.07 6.08
CA VAL A 78 -9.23 -8.69 5.98
C VAL A 78 -10.11 -8.39 7.19
N ALA A 79 -9.61 -7.58 8.11
CA ALA A 79 -10.35 -7.16 9.31
C ALA A 79 -11.32 -6.00 9.01
N GLU A 80 -10.88 -5.06 8.18
CA GLU A 80 -11.67 -3.89 7.78
C GLU A 80 -11.23 -3.44 6.38
N GLU A 81 -12.19 -3.18 5.50
CA GLU A 81 -11.96 -2.57 4.19
C GLU A 81 -12.88 -1.35 4.03
N ARG A 82 -12.29 -0.19 3.69
CA ARG A 82 -13.04 1.05 3.42
C ARG A 82 -12.46 1.73 2.20
N THR A 83 -13.27 1.84 1.15
CA THR A 83 -12.91 2.56 -0.07
C THR A 83 -13.54 3.95 -0.05
N ILE A 84 -12.72 4.99 -0.06
CA ILE A 84 -13.17 6.38 -0.16
C ILE A 84 -12.88 6.86 -1.57
N ILE A 85 -13.91 6.99 -2.40
CA ILE A 85 -13.81 7.64 -3.70
C ILE A 85 -14.13 9.12 -3.48
N GLN A 86 -13.16 10.00 -3.70
CA GLN A 86 -13.42 11.44 -3.77
C GLN A 86 -14.07 11.78 -5.12
N SER A 87 -15.31 11.34 -5.32
CA SER A 87 -16.16 11.79 -6.42
C SER A 87 -16.72 13.16 -6.03
N SER A 88 -15.94 14.22 -6.21
CA SER A 88 -16.56 15.54 -6.29
C SER A 88 -17.45 15.52 -7.53
N ASP A 89 -18.77 15.53 -7.36
CA ASP A 89 -19.66 15.99 -8.42
C ASP A 89 -19.09 17.33 -8.85
N GLY A 90 -18.61 17.43 -10.09
CA GLY A 90 -17.81 18.55 -10.61
C GLY A 90 -18.46 19.94 -10.50
N SER A 91 -19.58 20.07 -9.78
CA SER A 91 -20.04 21.27 -9.08
C SER A 91 -19.04 21.80 -8.05
N ARG A 92 -17.76 21.92 -8.42
CA ARG A 92 -16.93 22.98 -7.85
C ARG A 92 -17.60 24.29 -8.26
N LYS A 93 -18.50 24.79 -7.42
CA LYS A 93 -18.94 26.19 -7.43
C LYS A 93 -17.74 27.14 -7.22
N ASP A 94 -16.60 26.59 -6.75
CA ASP A 94 -15.31 27.25 -6.59
C ASP A 94 -14.45 27.33 -7.87
N LYS A 95 -14.89 26.78 -9.01
CA LYS A 95 -14.24 27.13 -10.28
C LYS A 95 -14.69 28.54 -10.65
N LEU A 96 -13.90 29.53 -10.24
CA LEU A 96 -14.06 30.93 -10.64
C LEU A 96 -14.23 31.00 -12.17
N LYS A 97 -15.38 31.49 -12.64
CA LYS A 97 -15.55 31.81 -14.05
C LYS A 97 -14.76 33.07 -14.35
N LYS A 98 -13.91 33.00 -15.37
CA LYS A 98 -13.11 34.13 -15.86
C LYS A 98 -14.05 35.32 -16.15
N GLY A 99 -14.01 36.35 -15.30
CA GLY A 99 -14.79 37.59 -15.43
C GLY A 99 -15.98 37.76 -14.47
N GLU A 100 -16.27 36.83 -13.55
CA GLU A 100 -17.32 36.98 -12.51
C GLU A 100 -16.75 37.40 -11.13
N GLU A 101 -15.52 37.90 -11.06
CA GLU A 101 -14.81 38.13 -9.79
C GLU A 101 -15.33 39.36 -9.02
N SER A 102 -15.83 39.12 -7.81
CA SER A 102 -15.61 40.04 -6.69
C SER A 102 -14.78 39.31 -5.64
N PHE A 103 -13.46 39.50 -5.67
CA PHE A 103 -12.61 39.10 -4.57
C PHE A 103 -12.89 40.05 -3.39
N SER A 104 -13.15 39.52 -2.19
CA SER A 104 -13.32 40.35 -1.01
C SER A 104 -11.97 41.01 -0.69
N VAL A 105 -11.94 42.34 -0.60
CA VAL A 105 -10.73 43.10 -0.25
C VAL A 105 -10.20 42.68 1.12
N ASP A 106 -11.09 42.25 2.01
CA ASP A 106 -10.76 41.77 3.35
C ASP A 106 -10.04 40.41 3.31
N ASP A 107 -10.46 39.51 2.43
CA ASP A 107 -9.80 38.19 2.24
C ASP A 107 -8.40 38.37 1.66
N TYR A 108 -8.21 39.37 0.79
CA TYR A 108 -6.91 39.65 0.17
C TYR A 108 -5.93 40.22 1.18
N SER A 109 -6.42 41.15 1.99
CA SER A 109 -5.64 41.81 3.04
C SER A 109 -5.18 40.79 4.07
N SER A 110 -6.10 39.93 4.52
CA SER A 110 -5.81 38.83 5.47
C SER A 110 -4.79 37.84 4.89
N PHE A 111 -4.98 37.38 3.65
CA PHE A 111 -4.04 36.48 2.99
C PHE A 111 -2.62 37.08 2.89
N LYS A 112 -2.52 38.36 2.55
CA LYS A 112 -1.24 39.05 2.40
C LYS A 112 -0.52 39.23 3.74
N GLU A 113 -1.26 39.48 4.81
CA GLU A 113 -0.70 39.56 6.16
C GLU A 113 -0.21 38.18 6.63
N ASP A 114 -1.03 37.15 6.45
CA ASP A 114 -0.73 35.77 6.87
C ASP A 114 0.48 35.17 6.13
N ASN A 115 0.65 35.53 4.84
CA ASN A 115 1.70 34.97 3.98
C ASN A 115 2.85 35.95 3.73
N LYS A 116 2.92 37.06 4.46
CA LYS A 116 3.90 38.13 4.25
C LYS A 116 5.35 37.65 4.20
N ASP A 117 5.71 36.76 5.12
CA ASP A 117 7.07 36.25 5.22
C ASP A 117 7.43 35.32 4.06
N ILE A 118 6.47 34.53 3.58
CA ILE A 118 6.65 33.63 2.43
C ILE A 118 6.79 34.46 1.15
N LEU A 119 5.93 35.47 0.97
CA LEU A 119 5.98 36.39 -0.17
C LEU A 119 7.31 37.16 -0.21
N ASN A 120 7.81 37.62 0.94
CA ASN A 120 9.11 38.29 1.02
C ASN A 120 10.28 37.36 0.72
N LYS A 121 10.21 36.09 1.13
CA LYS A 121 11.22 35.07 0.78
C LYS A 121 11.20 34.77 -0.71
N PHE A 122 10.01 34.62 -1.29
CA PHE A 122 9.82 34.39 -2.71
C PHE A 122 10.33 35.56 -3.56
N ALA A 123 10.03 36.80 -3.17
CA ALA A 123 10.47 38.00 -3.89
C ALA A 123 12.00 38.16 -3.96
N ASN A 124 12.73 37.55 -3.03
CA ASN A 124 14.19 37.59 -2.97
C ASN A 124 14.84 36.26 -3.39
N ALA A 125 14.05 35.27 -3.82
CA ALA A 125 14.53 33.95 -4.22
C ALA A 125 15.05 33.96 -5.67
N ASP A 126 16.01 33.08 -5.95
CA ASP A 126 16.40 32.74 -7.32
C ASP A 126 15.41 31.73 -7.94
N TRP A 127 15.67 31.33 -9.19
CA TRP A 127 14.78 30.42 -9.91
C TRP A 127 14.58 29.06 -9.20
N GLU A 128 15.64 28.48 -8.66
CA GLU A 128 15.57 27.14 -8.05
C GLU A 128 14.88 27.21 -6.68
N LEU A 129 15.17 28.24 -5.89
CA LEU A 129 14.52 28.48 -4.60
C LEU A 129 13.05 28.88 -4.77
N SER A 130 12.72 29.64 -5.80
CA SER A 130 11.32 30.00 -6.10
C SER A 130 10.51 28.77 -6.50
N GLU A 131 11.05 27.87 -7.33
CA GLU A 131 10.39 26.61 -7.68
C GLU A 131 10.18 25.71 -6.45
N ALA A 132 11.19 25.61 -5.58
CA ALA A 132 11.08 24.87 -4.33
C ALA A 132 10.01 25.47 -3.41
N LEU A 133 10.01 26.81 -3.24
CA LEU A 133 9.03 27.52 -2.41
C LEU A 133 7.60 27.36 -2.91
N CYS A 134 7.35 27.38 -4.23
CA CYS A 134 6.02 27.13 -4.78
C CYS A 134 5.55 25.67 -4.57
N LYS A 135 6.48 24.70 -4.58
CA LYS A 135 6.15 23.28 -4.31
C LYS A 135 5.85 23.02 -2.83
N GLU A 136 6.60 23.66 -1.94
CA GLU A 136 6.40 23.54 -0.49
C GLU A 136 5.18 24.35 -0.01
N CYS A 137 4.95 25.52 -0.60
CA CYS A 137 3.86 26.43 -0.26
C CYS A 137 2.95 26.69 -1.48
N PRO A 138 2.15 25.71 -1.95
CA PRO A 138 1.31 25.85 -3.15
C PRO A 138 0.12 26.79 -2.98
N ARG A 139 -0.07 27.37 -1.78
CA ARG A 139 -1.04 28.45 -1.52
C ARG A 139 -0.42 29.84 -1.68
N ALA A 140 0.91 29.95 -1.74
CA ALA A 140 1.56 31.17 -2.19
C ALA A 140 1.43 31.25 -3.73
N PRO A 141 1.21 32.45 -4.28
CA PRO A 141 0.94 32.66 -5.71
C PRO A 141 2.07 32.17 -6.61
#